data_AF-A0A9W4JRG5-F1
#
_entry.id   AF-A0A9W4JRG5-F1
#
_cell.length_a   1.000
_cell.length_b   1.000
_cell.length_c   1.000
_cell.angle_alpha   90.00
_cell.angle_beta   90.00
_cell.angle_gamma   90.00
#
_symmetry.space_group_name_H-M   'P 1'
#
loop_
_entity.id
_entity.type
_entity.pdbx_description
1 polymer ?
#
loop_
_entity_poly.entity_id
_entity_poly.type
_entity_poly.pdbx_seq_one_letter_code
_entity_poly.pdbx_strand_id
1 'polypeptide(L)'
;MDRKGEHFVSSDTLDLGMTLWTAHWFCATEDWAADLTKKCFDQIYNLFETNKYMERNIKFRLAFREFGASMGIQCQAEMHAEKDRSVDLKCYSDAIIAAWDPYMELSISDGLTPEDPRPITRVMYAAALIPGGE
;
A
#
# COMPACT_ATOMS: atom_id res chain seq x y z
N MET A 1 27.42 -1.04 -12.92
CA MET A 1 26.17 -0.97 -13.72
C MET A 1 25.35 0.14 -13.11
N ASP A 2 25.30 1.33 -13.73
CA ASP A 2 24.37 2.37 -13.30
C ASP A 2 22.95 1.91 -13.64
N ARG A 3 22.17 1.60 -12.61
CA ARG A 3 20.75 1.27 -12.78
C ARG A 3 20.02 2.55 -13.19
N LYS A 4 19.51 2.59 -14.42
CA LYS A 4 18.57 3.62 -14.88
C LYS A 4 17.28 3.51 -14.03
N GLY A 5 17.16 4.34 -13.00
CA GLY A 5 16.02 4.34 -12.09
C GLY A 5 16.15 5.24 -10.86
N GLU A 6 17.22 6.04 -10.72
CA GLU A 6 17.51 6.81 -9.49
C GLU A 6 16.43 7.83 -9.06
N HIS A 7 15.42 8.13 -9.88
CA HIS A 7 14.60 9.33 -9.68
C HIS A 7 13.09 9.18 -9.82
N PHE A 8 12.52 7.99 -9.99
CA PHE A 8 11.06 7.89 -10.10
C PHE A 8 10.47 6.84 -9.15
N VAL A 9 9.78 7.34 -8.13
CA VAL A 9 8.84 6.56 -7.33
C VAL A 9 7.43 6.93 -7.79
N SER A 10 6.62 5.93 -8.11
CA SER A 10 5.24 6.12 -8.59
C SER A 10 4.39 6.81 -7.52
N SER A 11 3.40 7.59 -7.95
CA SER A 11 2.35 8.13 -7.09
C SER A 11 1.10 7.25 -7.05
N ASP A 12 1.09 6.16 -7.82
CA ASP A 12 0.04 5.16 -7.75
C ASP A 12 0.16 4.32 -6.47
N THR A 13 -0.97 4.12 -5.78
CA THR A 13 -0.99 3.42 -4.49
C THR A 13 -0.62 1.94 -4.63
N LEU A 14 -0.98 1.28 -5.73
CA LEU A 14 -0.59 -0.11 -5.95
C LEU A 14 0.92 -0.20 -6.19
N ASP A 15 1.45 0.61 -7.09
CA ASP A 15 2.89 0.61 -7.41
C ASP A 15 3.73 0.90 -6.16
N LEU A 16 3.31 1.85 -5.31
CA LEU A 16 3.97 2.14 -4.04
C LEU A 16 3.95 0.93 -3.10
N GLY A 17 2.78 0.32 -2.93
CA GLY A 17 2.62 -0.87 -2.11
C GLY A 17 3.48 -2.04 -2.57
N MET A 18 3.45 -2.34 -3.87
CA MET A 18 4.26 -3.42 -4.45
C MET A 18 5.75 -3.12 -4.39
N THR A 19 6.15 -1.85 -4.50
CA THR A 19 7.55 -1.44 -4.35
C THR A 19 8.03 -1.63 -2.91
N LEU A 20 7.25 -1.17 -1.92
CA LEU A 20 7.56 -1.38 -0.50
C LEU A 20 7.59 -2.86 -0.14
N TRP A 21 6.62 -3.63 -0.63
CA TRP A 21 6.59 -5.08 -0.46
C TRP A 21 7.77 -5.76 -1.17
N THR A 22 8.26 -5.26 -2.30
CA THR A 22 9.45 -5.88 -2.92
C THR A 22 10.72 -5.50 -2.16
N ALA A 23 10.85 -4.23 -1.77
CA ALA A 23 12.04 -3.72 -1.12
C ALA A 23 12.25 -4.32 0.28
N HIS A 24 11.19 -4.62 1.04
CA HIS A 24 11.31 -5.09 2.43
C HIS A 24 12.17 -6.36 2.54
N TRP A 25 12.12 -7.26 1.54
CA TRP A 25 12.94 -8.47 1.49
C TRP A 25 14.45 -8.21 1.50
N PHE A 26 14.88 -7.03 1.04
CA PHE A 26 16.29 -6.69 0.82
C PHE A 26 16.78 -5.53 1.69
N CYS A 27 15.89 -4.83 2.41
CA CYS A 27 16.24 -3.65 3.21
C CYS A 27 17.34 -3.91 4.25
N ALA A 28 17.48 -5.14 4.75
CA ALA A 28 18.51 -5.49 5.74
C ALA A 28 19.89 -5.75 5.13
N THR A 29 19.97 -5.99 3.80
CA THR A 29 21.19 -6.47 3.14
C THR A 29 21.66 -5.58 2.00
N GLU A 30 20.78 -4.74 1.43
CA GLU A 30 21.03 -4.02 0.19
C GLU A 30 20.70 -2.51 0.34
N ASP A 31 21.70 -1.65 0.19
CA ASP A 31 21.55 -0.20 0.35
C ASP A 31 20.51 0.42 -0.59
N TRP A 32 20.40 -0.10 -1.82
CA TRP A 32 19.42 0.39 -2.80
C TRP A 32 17.98 0.15 -2.35
N ALA A 33 17.72 -0.94 -1.61
CA ALA A 33 16.39 -1.27 -1.12
C ALA A 33 16.01 -0.38 0.06
N ALA A 34 16.97 -0.06 0.93
CA ALA A 34 16.79 0.91 2.00
C ALA A 34 16.53 2.33 1.47
N ASP A 35 17.30 2.79 0.48
CA ASP A 35 17.10 4.10 -0.17
C ASP A 35 15.75 4.17 -0.90
N LEU A 36 15.39 3.12 -1.65
CA LEU A 36 14.10 3.04 -2.33
C LEU A 36 12.93 3.09 -1.35
N THR A 37 13.02 2.36 -0.23
CA THR A 37 11.99 2.35 0.82
C THR A 37 11.81 3.74 1.42
N LYS A 38 12.91 4.44 1.71
CA LYS A 38 12.85 5.83 2.21
C LYS A 38 12.12 6.75 1.22
N LYS A 39 12.46 6.67 -0.07
CA LYS A 39 11.79 7.47 -1.12
C LYS A 39 10.30 7.13 -1.24
N CYS A 40 9.93 5.86 -1.07
CA CYS A 40 8.52 5.44 -1.02
C CYS A 40 7.79 6.03 0.19
N PHE A 41 8.42 6.12 1.37
CA PHE A 41 7.80 6.78 2.51
C PHE A 41 7.59 8.26 2.27
N ASP A 42 8.61 8.98 1.78
CA ASP A 42 8.47 10.40 1.43
C ASP A 42 7.31 10.62 0.45
N GLN A 43 7.16 9.73 -0.53
CA GLN A 43 6.07 9.76 -1.49
C GLN A 43 4.70 9.44 -0.87
N ILE A 44 4.61 8.52 0.09
CA ILE A 44 3.38 8.23 0.84
C ILE A 44 2.96 9.43 1.68
N TYR A 45 3.89 10.04 2.44
CA TYR A 45 3.62 11.25 3.20
C TYR A 45 3.13 12.37 2.28
N ASN A 46 3.79 12.58 1.14
CA ASN A 46 3.33 13.58 0.18
C ASN A 46 1.92 13.26 -0.37
N LEU A 47 1.63 11.99 -0.68
CA LEU A 47 0.34 11.58 -1.20
C LEU A 47 -0.79 11.74 -0.18
N PHE A 48 -0.58 11.30 1.07
CA PHE A 48 -1.62 11.27 2.09
C PHE A 48 -1.74 12.61 2.82
N GLU A 49 -0.63 13.27 3.16
CA GLU A 49 -0.66 14.50 3.94
C GLU A 49 -0.69 15.77 3.09
N THR A 50 0.12 15.86 2.03
CA THR A 50 0.15 17.08 1.20
C THR A 50 -1.00 17.07 0.19
N ASN A 51 -1.18 15.96 -0.54
CA ASN A 51 -2.19 15.85 -1.60
C ASN A 51 -3.58 15.46 -1.09
N LYS A 52 -3.71 15.23 0.23
CA LYS A 52 -4.95 14.83 0.90
C LYS A 52 -5.69 13.72 0.17
N TYR A 53 -4.95 12.73 -0.32
CA TYR A 53 -5.50 11.65 -1.15
C TYR A 53 -6.62 10.90 -0.43
N MET A 54 -6.49 10.69 0.89
CA MET A 54 -7.48 10.01 1.72
C MET A 54 -8.79 10.79 1.90
N GLU A 55 -8.77 12.12 1.69
CA GLU A 55 -9.97 12.97 1.73
C GLU A 55 -10.71 12.97 0.39
N ARG A 56 -10.13 12.40 -0.67
CA ARG A 56 -10.80 12.30 -1.97
C ARG A 56 -12.01 11.38 -1.88
N ASN A 57 -13.04 11.73 -2.65
CA ASN A 57 -14.24 10.92 -2.75
C ASN A 57 -13.88 9.50 -3.23
N ILE A 58 -14.37 8.51 -2.48
CA ILE A 58 -14.09 7.08 -2.68
C ILE A 58 -14.42 6.57 -4.09
N LYS A 59 -15.35 7.21 -4.82
CA LYS A 59 -15.68 6.86 -6.20
C LYS A 59 -14.54 7.13 -7.21
N PHE A 60 -13.56 7.95 -6.85
CA PHE A 60 -12.38 8.25 -7.67
C PHE A 60 -11.13 7.50 -7.19
N ARG A 61 -11.32 6.58 -6.26
CA ARG A 61 -10.30 5.75 -5.64
C ARG A 61 -10.52 4.30 -6.06
N LEU A 62 -9.45 3.49 -6.03
CA LEU A 62 -9.52 2.08 -6.42
C LEU A 62 -9.10 1.22 -5.24
N ALA A 63 -10.04 0.45 -4.71
CA ALA A 63 -9.87 -0.35 -3.50
C ALA A 63 -8.64 -1.27 -3.57
N PHE A 64 -8.53 -2.10 -4.61
CA PHE A 64 -7.39 -3.03 -4.76
C PHE A 64 -6.03 -2.33 -4.79
N ARG A 65 -5.95 -1.09 -5.31
CA ARG A 65 -4.69 -0.34 -5.36
C ARG A 65 -4.28 0.15 -3.98
N GLU A 66 -5.24 0.66 -3.23
CA GLU A 66 -5.00 1.13 -1.87
C GLU A 66 -4.74 0.00 -0.89
N PHE A 67 -5.43 -1.14 -1.05
CA PHE A 67 -5.08 -2.35 -0.31
C PHE A 67 -3.64 -2.81 -0.60
N GLY A 68 -3.16 -2.65 -1.84
CA GLY A 68 -1.75 -2.86 -2.15
C GLY A 68 -0.81 -1.95 -1.34
N ALA A 69 -1.14 -0.65 -1.25
CA ALA A 69 -0.40 0.27 -0.39
C ALA A 69 -0.42 -0.18 1.08
N SER A 70 -1.61 -0.49 1.62
CA SER A 70 -1.79 -0.95 3.01
C SER A 70 -0.96 -2.21 3.31
N MET A 71 -0.97 -3.20 2.42
CA MET A 71 -0.13 -4.40 2.55
C MET A 71 1.37 -4.07 2.59
N GLY A 72 1.86 -3.28 1.62
CA GLY A 72 3.28 -2.91 1.56
C GLY A 72 3.74 -2.06 2.75
N ILE A 73 2.89 -1.15 3.23
CA ILE A 73 3.12 -0.32 4.40
C ILE A 73 3.26 -1.18 5.67
N GLN A 74 2.39 -2.17 5.85
CA GLN A 74 2.43 -3.03 7.03
C GLN A 74 3.66 -3.92 7.08
N CYS A 75 4.03 -4.55 5.95
CA CYS A 75 5.28 -5.33 5.87
C CYS A 75 6.50 -4.51 6.31
N GLN A 76 6.50 -3.22 6.00
CA GLN A 76 7.57 -2.31 6.41
C GLN A 76 7.46 -1.86 7.88
N ALA A 77 6.25 -1.59 8.37
CA ALA A 77 6.01 -1.19 9.75
C ALA A 77 6.43 -2.27 10.77
N GLU A 78 6.38 -3.55 10.38
CA GLU A 78 6.84 -4.67 11.20
C GLU A 78 8.37 -4.78 11.27
N MET A 79 9.08 -4.35 10.21
CA MET A 79 10.55 -4.40 10.16
C MET A 79 11.23 -3.18 10.78
N HIS A 80 10.57 -2.02 10.79
CA HIS A 80 11.18 -0.77 11.25
C HIS A 80 11.16 -0.61 12.77
N ALA A 81 12.35 -0.45 13.36
CA ALA A 81 12.53 -0.17 14.78
C ALA A 81 12.21 1.30 15.19
N GLU A 82 12.10 2.21 14.22
CA GLU A 82 11.71 3.61 14.46
C GLU A 82 10.22 3.67 14.83
N LYS A 83 9.96 3.71 16.14
CA LYS A 83 8.60 3.64 16.72
C LYS A 83 7.66 4.68 16.13
N ASP A 84 8.10 5.94 15.98
CA ASP A 84 7.21 7.01 15.53
C ASP A 84 6.77 6.83 14.07
N ARG A 85 7.70 6.49 13.16
CA ARG A 85 7.36 6.21 11.75
C ARG A 85 6.49 4.96 11.63
N SER A 86 6.73 3.93 12.46
CA SER A 86 5.89 2.72 12.47
C SER A 86 4.44 3.02 12.86
N VAL A 87 4.21 4.00 13.74
CA VAL A 87 2.86 4.41 14.17
C VAL A 87 2.12 5.13 13.04
N ASP A 88 2.77 6.08 12.35
CA ASP A 88 2.17 6.78 11.21
C ASP A 88 1.78 5.80 10.09
N LEU A 89 2.68 4.88 9.76
CA LEU A 89 2.46 3.86 8.73
C LEU A 89 1.26 2.98 9.07
N LYS A 90 1.14 2.51 10.31
CA LYS A 90 -0.04 1.75 10.76
C LYS A 90 -1.32 2.57 10.66
N CYS A 91 -1.28 3.83 11.10
CA CYS A 91 -2.44 4.74 10.99
C CYS A 91 -2.93 4.87 9.55
N TYR A 92 -2.01 5.02 8.58
CA TYR A 92 -2.38 5.08 7.16
C TYR A 92 -3.00 3.77 6.66
N SER A 93 -2.41 2.63 7.05
CA SER A 93 -2.95 1.31 6.69
C SER A 93 -4.37 1.13 7.24
N ASP A 94 -4.56 1.40 8.54
CA ASP A 94 -5.86 1.27 9.22
C ASP A 94 -6.90 2.20 8.60
N ALA A 95 -6.51 3.43 8.22
CA ALA A 95 -7.39 4.37 7.55
C ALA A 95 -7.83 3.88 6.16
N ILE A 96 -6.96 3.20 5.41
CA ILE A 96 -7.33 2.58 4.12
C ILE A 96 -8.37 1.48 4.35
N ILE A 97 -8.10 0.57 5.29
CA ILE A 97 -9.01 -0.53 5.60
C ILE A 97 -10.37 0.02 6.04
N ALA A 98 -10.39 0.94 7.01
CA ALA A 98 -11.62 1.54 7.53
C ALA A 98 -12.45 2.28 6.46
N ALA A 99 -11.79 2.92 5.47
CA ALA A 99 -12.49 3.61 4.40
C ALA A 99 -13.23 2.65 3.45
N TRP A 100 -12.67 1.47 3.19
CA TRP A 100 -13.22 0.50 2.25
C TRP A 100 -14.07 -0.60 2.88
N ASP A 101 -13.94 -0.82 4.18
CA ASP A 101 -14.64 -1.88 4.92
C ASP A 101 -16.16 -1.94 4.63
N PRO A 102 -16.90 -0.81 4.63
CA PRO A 102 -18.35 -0.82 4.33
C PRO A 102 -18.68 -1.28 2.91
N TYR A 103 -17.73 -1.18 1.97
CA TYR A 103 -17.88 -1.57 0.57
C TYR A 103 -17.48 -3.02 0.32
N MET A 104 -16.68 -3.62 1.20
CA MET A 104 -16.27 -5.01 1.08
C MET A 104 -17.42 -5.97 1.35
N GLU A 105 -18.26 -5.67 2.36
CA GLU A 105 -19.53 -6.35 2.63
C GLU A 105 -20.45 -6.35 1.39
N LEU A 106 -20.58 -5.20 0.73
CA LEU A 106 -21.39 -5.04 -0.49
C LEU A 106 -20.82 -5.80 -1.70
N SER A 107 -19.53 -6.12 -1.67
CA SER A 107 -18.87 -6.78 -2.78
C SER A 107 -19.26 -8.24 -2.94
N ILE A 108 -19.91 -8.87 -1.95
CA ILE A 108 -20.18 -10.32 -1.84
C ILE A 108 -21.27 -10.83 -2.82
N SER A 109 -21.91 -9.96 -3.59
CA SER A 109 -22.98 -10.33 -4.53
C SER A 109 -22.55 -11.24 -5.70
N ASP A 110 -23.49 -12.07 -6.17
CA ASP A 110 -23.33 -12.94 -7.35
C ASP A 110 -23.30 -12.15 -8.68
N GLY A 111 -22.84 -12.80 -9.75
CA GLY A 111 -22.82 -12.22 -11.11
C GLY A 111 -21.54 -11.46 -11.45
N LEU A 112 -20.39 -12.11 -11.27
CA LEU A 112 -19.08 -11.57 -11.70
C LEU A 112 -18.93 -11.69 -13.22
N THR A 113 -18.45 -10.63 -13.85
CA THR A 113 -17.94 -10.68 -15.23
C THR A 113 -16.41 -10.80 -15.20
N PRO A 114 -15.76 -11.24 -16.29
CA PRO A 114 -14.30 -11.31 -16.35
C PRO A 114 -13.57 -9.97 -16.10
N GLU A 115 -14.23 -8.85 -16.38
CA GLU A 115 -13.69 -7.49 -16.21
C GLU A 115 -13.95 -6.90 -14.81
N ASP A 116 -14.60 -7.67 -13.92
CA ASP A 116 -14.99 -7.18 -12.62
C ASP A 116 -13.77 -7.09 -11.68
N PRO A 117 -13.52 -5.94 -11.03
CA PRO A 117 -12.39 -5.78 -10.11
C PRO A 117 -12.65 -6.39 -8.72
N ARG A 118 -13.85 -6.86 -8.40
CA ARG A 118 -14.19 -7.45 -7.09
C ARG A 118 -13.27 -8.62 -6.69
N PRO A 119 -12.91 -9.59 -7.57
CA PRO A 119 -12.03 -10.69 -7.19
C PRO A 119 -10.64 -10.22 -6.74
N ILE A 120 -9.99 -9.34 -7.52
CA ILE A 120 -8.69 -8.79 -7.12
C ILE A 120 -8.82 -7.91 -5.87
N THR A 121 -9.91 -7.14 -5.75
CA THR A 121 -10.17 -6.32 -4.57
C THR A 121 -10.28 -7.17 -3.30
N ARG A 122 -10.99 -8.30 -3.35
CA ARG A 122 -11.10 -9.24 -2.22
C ARG A 122 -9.77 -9.88 -1.84
N VAL A 123 -8.97 -10.30 -2.83
CA VAL A 123 -7.63 -10.86 -2.58
C VAL A 123 -6.72 -9.82 -1.93
N MET A 124 -6.70 -8.61 -2.48
CA MET A 124 -5.87 -7.52 -1.94
C MET A 124 -6.34 -7.10 -0.55
N TYR A 125 -7.66 -7.08 -0.28
CA TYR A 125 -8.20 -6.81 1.05
C TYR A 125 -7.72 -7.86 2.07
N ALA A 126 -7.80 -9.14 1.75
CA ALA A 126 -7.30 -10.21 2.62
C ALA A 126 -5.78 -10.07 2.88
N ALA A 127 -5.00 -9.80 1.83
CA ALA A 127 -3.56 -9.58 1.95
C ALA A 127 -3.21 -8.32 2.74
N ALA A 128 -4.06 -7.29 2.69
CA ALA A 128 -3.92 -6.09 3.48
C ALA A 128 -4.34 -6.29 4.95
N LEU A 129 -5.28 -7.20 5.26
CA LEU A 129 -5.61 -7.51 6.66
C LEU A 129 -4.52 -8.32 7.36
N ILE A 130 -3.91 -9.27 6.63
CA ILE A 130 -2.91 -10.20 7.18
C ILE A 130 -1.76 -10.34 6.18
N PRO A 131 -0.84 -9.36 6.09
CA PRO A 131 0.32 -9.46 5.23
C PRO A 131 1.18 -10.68 5.60
N GLY A 132 1.50 -11.53 4.63
CA GLY A 132 2.30 -12.75 4.85
C GLY A 132 1.50 -14.01 5.20
N GLY A 133 0.25 -13.86 5.65
CA GLY A 133 -0.65 -14.97 6.00
C GLY A 133 -0.25 -15.69 7.29
N GLU A 134 -1.22 -15.90 8.19
CA GLU A 134 -1.13 -16.82 9.32
C GLU A 134 -2.17 -17.93 9.21
#